data_AF-A0A9P3BG11-F1
#
_entry.id   AF-A0A9P3BG11-F1
#
_cell.length_a   1.000
_cell.length_b   1.000
_cell.length_c   1.000
_cell.angle_alpha   90.00
_cell.angle_beta   90.00
_cell.angle_gamma   90.00
#
_symmetry.space_group_name_H-M   'P 1'
#
loop_
_entity.id
_entity.type
_entity.pdbx_description
1 polymer ?
#
loop_
_entity_poly.entity_id
_entity_poly.type
_entity_poly.pdbx_seq_one_letter_code
_entity_poly.pdbx_strand_id
1 'polypeptide(L)'
;MAPYIRTTIFDARLLRGLAGTTVTTYDLASDGASPESTSRTWVITEKLAERAVPMTEHDVRMGRGSLQTVGKPFPLEAFKLLQSGRCSAVPRFLGHAERIQGEHDLLPGGYIRYFVWEKVPGEPLTEEFFWGLDDAAREDIRSKFRAAYNRISGFRRGWPIIDRLEWSEACYVEYGLAKPSKETDWYLHPEKWEW
;
A
#
# COMPACT_ATOMS: atom_id res chain seq x y z
N MET A 1 -38.82 -10.48 -1.28
CA MET A 1 -37.47 -9.86 -1.27
C MET A 1 -36.58 -10.68 -2.18
N ALA A 2 -36.23 -10.15 -3.35
CA ALA A 2 -35.35 -10.85 -4.29
C ALA A 2 -33.90 -10.79 -3.78
N PRO A 3 -33.12 -11.88 -3.87
CA PRO A 3 -31.72 -11.87 -3.51
C PRO A 3 -30.95 -10.96 -4.48
N TYR A 4 -30.17 -10.04 -3.93
CA TYR A 4 -29.26 -9.17 -4.68
C TYR A 4 -28.14 -10.05 -5.25
N ILE A 5 -28.29 -10.52 -6.48
CA ILE A 5 -27.25 -11.26 -7.20
C ILE A 5 -26.11 -10.27 -7.44
N ARG A 6 -24.98 -10.48 -6.77
CA ARG A 6 -23.74 -9.75 -7.02
C ARG A 6 -23.19 -10.16 -8.39
N THR A 7 -23.65 -9.51 -9.45
CA THR A 7 -22.95 -9.52 -10.74
C THR A 7 -21.72 -8.61 -10.61
N THR A 8 -20.63 -9.15 -10.07
CA THR A 8 -19.31 -8.50 -10.20
C THR A 8 -18.76 -8.86 -11.58
N ILE A 9 -19.12 -8.05 -12.58
CA ILE A 9 -18.60 -8.17 -13.97
C ILE A 9 -17.17 -7.57 -14.06
N PHE A 10 -16.47 -7.44 -12.94
CA PHE A 10 -15.10 -6.90 -12.90
C PHE A 10 -14.12 -8.06 -12.98
N ASP A 11 -13.82 -8.48 -14.20
CA ASP A 11 -12.71 -9.37 -14.49
C ASP A 11 -11.41 -8.66 -14.08
N ALA A 12 -10.74 -9.17 -13.03
CA ALA A 12 -9.79 -8.46 -12.18
C ALA A 12 -8.42 -8.15 -12.81
N ARG A 13 -8.34 -8.07 -14.14
CA ARG A 13 -7.13 -7.71 -14.89
C ARG A 13 -7.26 -6.30 -15.45
N LEU A 14 -7.42 -5.32 -14.56
CA LEU A 14 -7.69 -3.93 -14.91
C LEU A 14 -6.49 -3.32 -15.63
N LEU A 15 -5.29 -3.43 -15.06
CA LEU A 15 -4.11 -2.76 -15.59
C LEU A 15 -3.30 -3.65 -16.54
N ARG A 16 -3.86 -4.00 -17.71
CA ARG A 16 -3.12 -4.67 -18.79
C ARG A 16 -2.27 -3.65 -19.58
N GLY A 17 -1.17 -4.11 -20.17
CA GLY A 17 -0.36 -3.29 -21.07
C GLY A 17 0.49 -2.21 -20.39
N LEU A 18 0.72 -2.29 -19.08
CA LEU A 18 1.61 -1.34 -18.39
C LEU A 18 3.08 -1.52 -18.80
N ALA A 19 3.52 -2.75 -19.08
CA ALA A 19 4.88 -3.00 -19.54
C ALA A 19 5.17 -2.23 -20.85
N GLY A 20 6.31 -1.56 -20.92
CA GLY A 20 6.68 -0.62 -21.97
C GLY A 20 6.20 0.82 -21.75
N THR A 21 5.32 1.06 -20.77
CA THR A 21 4.89 2.43 -20.45
C THR A 21 6.06 3.24 -19.90
N THR A 22 6.27 4.40 -20.50
CA THR A 22 7.25 5.38 -20.03
C THR A 22 6.58 6.34 -19.04
N VAL A 23 7.17 6.47 -17.85
CA VAL A 23 6.69 7.35 -16.78
C VAL A 23 7.78 8.35 -16.45
N THR A 24 7.50 9.64 -16.61
CA THR A 24 8.40 10.70 -16.15
C THR A 24 7.95 11.17 -14.78
N THR A 25 8.77 10.91 -13.77
CA THR A 25 8.55 11.38 -12.40
C THR A 25 9.37 12.62 -12.12
N TYR A 26 8.91 13.37 -11.13
CA TYR A 26 9.58 14.55 -10.62
C TYR A 26 10.07 14.26 -9.20
N ASP A 27 11.29 14.72 -8.88
CA ASP A 27 11.80 14.66 -7.51
C ASP A 27 10.90 15.51 -6.59
N LEU A 28 10.85 15.13 -5.32
CA LEU A 28 10.22 15.91 -4.26
C LEU A 28 11.07 17.17 -4.03
N ALA A 29 10.88 18.21 -4.84
CA ALA A 29 11.50 19.49 -4.54
C ALA A 29 11.01 19.94 -3.15
N SER A 30 11.97 20.11 -2.24
CA SER A 30 11.77 20.75 -0.95
C SER A 30 11.17 22.13 -1.19
N ASP A 31 10.16 22.48 -0.41
CA ASP A 31 9.36 23.69 -0.53
C ASP A 31 10.12 24.91 -1.10
N GLY A 32 9.66 25.38 -2.27
CA GLY A 32 9.64 26.80 -2.59
C GLY A 32 10.90 27.48 -3.10
N ALA A 33 12.04 26.83 -3.36
CA ALA A 33 13.19 27.54 -3.94
C ALA A 33 14.16 26.65 -4.75
N SER A 34 13.85 26.37 -6.03
CA SER A 34 14.80 26.26 -7.18
C SER A 34 14.10 25.66 -8.42
N PRO A 35 14.39 26.07 -9.67
CA PRO A 35 13.63 25.69 -10.87
C PRO A 35 14.05 24.35 -11.51
N GLU A 36 15.00 23.61 -10.96
CA GLU A 36 15.44 22.34 -11.54
C GLU A 36 14.83 21.16 -10.78
N SER A 37 13.53 20.95 -11.00
CA SER A 37 12.94 19.64 -10.71
C SER A 37 13.69 18.62 -11.57
N THR A 38 14.56 17.83 -10.94
CA THR A 38 15.27 16.77 -11.65
C THR A 38 14.21 15.75 -12.05
N SER A 39 13.87 15.72 -13.32
CA SER A 39 12.96 14.73 -13.86
C SER A 39 13.73 13.43 -14.10
N ARG A 40 13.06 12.31 -13.86
CA ARG A 40 13.58 10.98 -14.19
C ARG A 40 12.54 10.22 -14.97
N THR A 41 12.99 9.52 -15.98
CA THR A 41 12.13 8.72 -16.84
C THR A 41 12.36 7.25 -16.57
N TRP A 42 11.26 6.53 -16.35
CA TRP A 42 11.21 5.11 -16.03
C TRP A 42 10.46 4.37 -17.12
N VAL A 43 10.87 3.14 -17.41
CA VAL A 43 10.11 2.22 -18.26
C VAL A 43 9.64 1.08 -17.38
N ILE A 44 8.33 0.85 -17.34
CA ILE A 44 7.79 -0.32 -16.64
C ILE A 44 8.20 -1.56 -17.45
N THR A 45 9.04 -2.41 -16.88
CA THR A 45 9.54 -3.61 -17.56
C THR A 45 8.57 -4.78 -17.43
N GLU A 46 7.93 -4.90 -16.27
CA GLU A 46 7.06 -6.01 -15.94
C GLU A 46 6.01 -5.59 -14.90
N LYS A 47 4.95 -6.39 -14.79
CA LYS A 47 3.94 -6.25 -13.76
C LYS A 47 4.09 -7.40 -12.77
N LEU A 48 4.45 -7.08 -11.52
CA LEU A 48 4.69 -8.09 -10.48
C LEU A 48 3.40 -8.60 -9.84
N ALA A 49 2.42 -7.72 -9.62
CA ALA A 49 1.16 -8.07 -8.96
C ALA A 49 0.03 -7.09 -9.35
N GLU A 50 -1.21 -7.49 -9.08
CA GLU A 50 -2.40 -6.64 -9.17
C GLU A 50 -3.31 -6.91 -7.97
N ARG A 51 -3.81 -5.85 -7.34
CA ARG A 51 -4.85 -5.96 -6.34
C ARG A 51 -5.89 -4.89 -6.59
N ALA A 52 -7.10 -5.30 -6.96
CA ALA A 52 -8.26 -4.43 -7.04
C ALA A 52 -9.00 -4.46 -5.70
N VAL A 53 -9.20 -3.30 -5.10
CA VAL A 53 -10.03 -3.15 -3.89
C VAL A 53 -11.27 -2.36 -4.28
N PRO A 54 -12.36 -3.02 -4.69
CA PRO A 54 -13.59 -2.31 -5.04
C PRO A 54 -14.11 -1.59 -3.80
N MET A 55 -14.55 -0.34 -3.98
CA MET A 55 -15.03 0.51 -2.90
C MET A 55 -16.41 1.02 -3.27
N THR A 56 -17.37 0.91 -2.35
CA THR A 56 -18.71 1.47 -2.57
C THR A 56 -18.71 2.97 -2.29
N GLU A 57 -19.69 3.70 -2.81
CA GLU A 57 -19.92 5.10 -2.45
C GLU A 57 -20.11 5.28 -0.93
N HIS A 58 -20.74 4.30 -0.28
CA HIS A 58 -20.86 4.27 1.17
C HIS A 58 -19.49 4.16 1.86
N ASP A 59 -18.60 3.27 1.39
CA ASP A 59 -17.25 3.13 1.94
C ASP A 59 -16.43 4.41 1.78
N VAL A 60 -16.52 5.06 0.61
CA VAL A 60 -15.90 6.37 0.34
C VAL A 60 -16.39 7.40 1.36
N ARG A 61 -17.72 7.53 1.52
CA ARG A 61 -18.34 8.49 2.43
C ARG A 61 -17.97 8.25 3.90
N MET A 62 -17.81 6.98 4.27
CA MET A 62 -17.43 6.59 5.63
C MET A 62 -15.91 6.62 5.87
N GLY A 63 -15.10 7.02 4.87
CA GLY A 63 -13.64 7.00 4.96
C GLY A 63 -13.04 5.61 5.11
N ARG A 64 -13.82 4.55 4.84
CA ARG A 64 -13.42 3.15 4.90
C ARG A 64 -12.58 2.80 3.67
N GLY A 65 -11.70 1.81 3.82
CA GLY A 65 -10.79 1.37 2.76
C GLY A 65 -9.32 1.56 3.12
N SER A 66 -8.47 0.75 2.50
CA SER A 66 -7.01 0.77 2.62
C SER A 66 -6.46 2.20 2.49
N LEU A 67 -5.31 2.48 3.11
CA LEU A 67 -4.60 3.76 2.96
C LEU A 67 -4.27 4.12 1.49
N GLN A 68 -4.44 3.16 0.58
CA GLN A 68 -4.27 3.28 -0.87
C GLN A 68 -5.54 3.67 -1.64
N THR A 69 -6.68 3.90 -0.97
CA THR A 69 -7.94 4.24 -1.66
C THR A 69 -8.06 5.72 -2.03
N VAL A 70 -8.80 5.99 -3.10
CA VAL A 70 -9.00 7.31 -3.71
C VAL A 70 -9.51 8.33 -2.67
N GLY A 71 -8.86 9.49 -2.60
CA GLY A 71 -9.23 10.60 -1.70
C GLY A 71 -8.43 10.71 -0.41
N LYS A 72 -7.51 9.78 -0.12
CA LYS A 72 -6.58 9.90 1.03
C LYS A 72 -5.22 10.47 0.56
N PRO A 73 -4.78 11.66 1.05
CA PRO A 73 -3.50 12.27 0.67
C PRO A 73 -2.26 11.58 1.29
N PHE A 74 -2.42 10.38 1.88
CA PHE A 74 -1.41 9.72 2.71
C PHE A 74 -0.07 9.45 2.03
N PRO A 75 0.02 8.92 0.79
CA PRO A 75 1.30 8.43 0.28
C PRO A 75 2.37 9.52 0.28
N LEU A 76 2.15 10.62 -0.42
CA LEU A 76 3.24 11.53 -0.75
C LEU A 76 3.87 12.23 0.47
N GLU A 77 3.05 12.77 1.37
CA GLU A 77 3.54 13.47 2.56
C GLU A 77 4.09 12.51 3.62
N ALA A 78 3.51 11.32 3.77
CA ALA A 78 4.08 10.29 4.64
C ALA A 78 5.47 9.85 4.13
N PHE A 79 5.63 9.68 2.81
CA PHE A 79 6.93 9.28 2.24
C PHE A 79 7.98 10.39 2.36
N LYS A 80 7.61 11.66 2.19
CA LYS A 80 8.50 12.82 2.50
C LYS A 80 8.98 12.79 3.95
N LEU A 81 8.07 12.54 4.90
CA LEU A 81 8.40 12.46 6.33
C LEU A 81 9.30 11.26 6.66
N LEU A 82 9.04 10.10 6.05
CA LEU A 82 9.85 8.90 6.27
C LEU A 82 11.26 9.04 5.68
N GLN A 83 11.39 9.67 4.51
CA GLN A 83 12.69 9.94 3.90
C GLN A 83 13.50 10.99 4.64
N SER A 84 12.89 12.14 4.98
CA SER A 84 13.56 13.18 5.78
C SER A 84 14.00 12.64 7.14
N GLY A 85 13.22 11.72 7.71
CA GLY A 85 13.52 10.96 8.91
C GLY A 85 14.62 9.91 8.80
N ARG A 86 15.18 9.68 7.60
CA ARG A 86 16.16 8.61 7.30
C ARG A 86 15.72 7.23 7.81
N CYS A 87 14.42 6.93 7.72
CA CYS A 87 13.89 5.64 8.15
C CYS A 87 14.44 4.53 7.25
N SER A 88 15.29 3.65 7.79
CA SER A 88 15.89 2.54 7.05
C SER A 88 14.92 1.37 6.80
N ALA A 89 13.70 1.44 7.34
CA ALA A 89 12.67 0.41 7.20
C ALA A 89 11.81 0.59 5.95
N VAL A 90 11.95 1.72 5.24
CA VAL A 90 11.24 1.97 3.99
C VAL A 90 12.22 2.08 2.82
N PRO A 91 11.86 1.57 1.64
CA PRO A 91 12.66 1.78 0.44
C PRO A 91 12.81 3.27 0.12
N ARG A 92 13.91 3.63 -0.54
CA ARG A 92 14.11 5.00 -0.99
C ARG A 92 13.10 5.33 -2.08
N PHE A 93 12.23 6.30 -1.81
CA PHE A 93 11.34 6.88 -2.82
C PHE A 93 12.13 7.68 -3.87
N LEU A 94 11.81 7.47 -5.14
CA LEU A 94 12.53 8.00 -6.31
C LEU A 94 11.74 9.06 -7.06
N GLY A 95 10.44 9.17 -6.81
CA GLY A 95 9.57 10.15 -7.45
C GLY A 95 8.14 9.66 -7.64
N HIS A 96 7.26 10.58 -7.98
CA HIS A 96 5.88 10.28 -8.38
C HIS A 96 5.51 10.96 -9.69
N ALA A 97 4.45 10.45 -10.30
CA ALA A 97 3.77 11.08 -11.42
C ALA A 97 2.27 10.84 -11.31
N GLU A 98 1.48 11.71 -11.91
CA GLU A 98 0.05 11.50 -12.08
C GLU A 98 -0.31 11.72 -13.55
N ARG A 99 -1.19 10.86 -14.07
CA ARG A 99 -1.69 10.94 -15.43
C ARG A 99 -3.21 10.87 -15.38
N ILE A 100 -3.88 11.81 -16.03
CA ILE A 100 -5.32 11.72 -16.30
C ILE A 100 -5.58 10.66 -17.38
N GLN A 101 -6.62 9.86 -17.16
CA GLN A 101 -7.06 8.81 -18.05
C GLN A 101 -7.97 9.37 -19.14
N GLY A 102 -7.69 9.00 -20.39
CA GLY A 102 -8.46 9.40 -21.56
C GLY A 102 -9.77 8.63 -21.71
N GLU A 103 -10.57 9.00 -22.70
CA GLU A 103 -11.90 8.42 -23.00
C GLU A 103 -11.89 6.90 -23.22
N HIS A 104 -10.76 6.33 -23.63
CA HIS A 104 -10.61 4.90 -23.91
C HIS A 104 -9.79 4.14 -22.86
N ASP A 105 -9.37 4.82 -21.78
CA ASP A 105 -8.69 4.18 -20.66
C ASP A 105 -9.71 3.54 -19.70
N LEU A 106 -9.23 2.77 -18.72
CA LEU A 106 -10.08 1.99 -17.78
C LEU A 106 -11.11 2.83 -17.02
N LEU A 107 -10.78 4.08 -16.74
CA LEU A 107 -11.65 5.01 -16.03
C LEU A 107 -11.58 6.37 -16.74
N PRO A 108 -12.46 6.63 -17.72
CA PRO A 108 -12.51 7.90 -18.43
C PRO A 108 -12.66 9.08 -17.46
N GLY A 109 -11.77 10.08 -17.58
CA GLY A 109 -11.71 11.22 -16.66
C GLY A 109 -11.12 10.91 -15.28
N GLY A 110 -10.74 9.65 -15.03
CA GLY A 110 -9.99 9.21 -13.86
C GLY A 110 -8.51 9.57 -13.92
N TYR A 111 -7.72 9.02 -13.00
CA TYR A 111 -6.27 9.21 -12.99
C TYR A 111 -5.52 7.94 -12.57
N ILE A 112 -4.29 7.81 -13.06
CA ILE A 112 -3.30 6.84 -12.59
C ILE A 112 -2.21 7.63 -11.88
N ARG A 113 -1.95 7.26 -10.62
CA ARG A 113 -0.83 7.80 -9.85
C ARG A 113 0.28 6.77 -9.77
N TYR A 114 1.47 7.15 -10.22
CA TYR A 114 2.69 6.34 -10.15
C TYR A 114 3.50 6.77 -8.95
N PHE A 115 3.97 5.80 -8.18
CA PHE A 115 4.98 5.99 -7.17
C PHE A 115 6.16 5.08 -7.50
N VAL A 116 7.36 5.64 -7.52
CA VAL A 116 8.58 4.91 -7.86
C VAL A 116 9.46 4.81 -6.63
N TRP A 117 9.90 3.59 -6.33
CA TRP A 117 10.76 3.26 -5.20
C TRP A 117 11.98 2.49 -5.69
N GLU A 118 13.04 2.53 -4.91
CA GLU A 118 14.14 1.58 -5.05
C GLU A 118 13.63 0.15 -4.89
N LYS A 119 13.99 -0.71 -5.84
CA LYS A 119 13.74 -2.15 -5.73
C LYS A 119 14.67 -2.71 -4.65
N VAL A 120 14.08 -3.18 -3.56
CA VAL A 120 14.83 -3.88 -2.51
C VAL A 120 15.22 -5.28 -2.98
N PRO A 121 16.41 -5.79 -2.60
CA PRO A 121 16.79 -7.17 -2.90
C PRO A 121 15.91 -8.16 -2.13
N GLY A 122 15.80 -9.38 -2.66
CA GLY A 122 15.02 -10.46 -2.07
C GLY A 122 13.73 -10.76 -2.83
N GLU A 123 13.05 -11.81 -2.40
CA GLU A 123 11.77 -12.23 -2.95
C GLU A 123 10.61 -11.61 -2.16
N PRO A 124 9.49 -11.25 -2.82
CA PRO A 124 8.30 -10.82 -2.12
C PRO A 124 7.82 -11.89 -1.12
N LEU A 125 7.48 -11.46 0.10
CA LEU A 125 6.86 -12.34 1.08
C LEU A 125 5.40 -12.59 0.68
N THR A 126 5.15 -13.60 -0.15
CA THR A 126 3.78 -14.01 -0.51
C THR A 126 3.13 -14.80 0.61
N GLU A 127 1.80 -14.88 0.60
CA GLU A 127 1.06 -15.68 1.58
C GLU A 127 1.50 -17.14 1.49
N GLU A 128 1.58 -17.71 0.29
CA GLU A 128 1.97 -19.10 0.06
C GLU A 128 3.40 -19.38 0.54
N PHE A 129 4.32 -18.44 0.29
CA PHE A 129 5.68 -18.56 0.78
C PHE A 129 5.73 -18.51 2.31
N PHE A 130 5.09 -17.52 2.92
CA PHE A 130 5.10 -17.33 4.37
C PHE A 130 4.50 -18.52 5.12
N TRP A 131 3.33 -19.01 4.69
CA TRP A 131 2.65 -20.14 5.33
C TRP A 131 3.27 -21.50 4.99
N GLY A 132 4.19 -21.56 4.02
CA GLY A 132 5.00 -22.74 3.74
C GLY A 132 6.25 -22.88 4.61
N LEU A 133 6.59 -21.86 5.41
CA LEU A 133 7.73 -21.86 6.32
C LEU A 133 7.41 -22.59 7.63
N ASP A 134 8.45 -23.06 8.32
CA ASP A 134 8.32 -23.57 9.69
C ASP A 134 7.99 -22.45 10.69
N ASP A 135 7.52 -22.86 11.88
CA ASP A 135 7.07 -21.94 12.93
C ASP A 135 8.17 -20.97 13.38
N ALA A 136 9.42 -21.43 13.45
CA ALA A 136 10.54 -20.61 13.88
C ALA A 136 10.85 -19.49 12.87
N ALA A 137 10.81 -19.80 11.57
CA ALA A 137 10.99 -18.83 10.51
C ALA A 137 9.82 -17.83 10.44
N ARG A 138 8.57 -18.29 10.60
CA ARG A 138 7.40 -17.40 10.65
C ARG A 138 7.49 -16.43 11.83
N GLU A 139 7.95 -16.90 13.00
CA GLU A 139 8.14 -16.06 14.18
C GLU A 139 9.28 -15.05 14.02
N ASP A 140 10.41 -15.44 13.43
CA ASP A 140 11.51 -14.51 13.11
C ASP A 140 11.05 -13.38 12.17
N ILE A 141 10.26 -13.72 11.14
CA ILE A 141 9.67 -12.74 10.22
C ILE A 141 8.73 -11.78 10.98
N ARG A 142 7.84 -12.29 11.83
CA ARG A 142 6.94 -11.47 12.65
C ARG A 142 7.71 -10.49 13.54
N SER A 143 8.71 -10.99 14.24
CA SER A 143 9.58 -10.19 15.10
C SER A 143 10.25 -9.05 14.32
N LYS A 144 10.84 -9.35 13.16
CA LYS A 144 11.44 -8.34 12.26
C LYS A 144 10.41 -7.36 11.71
N PHE A 145 9.23 -7.82 11.33
CA PHE A 145 8.13 -6.99 10.87
C PHE A 145 7.70 -6.00 11.95
N ARG A 146 7.47 -6.47 13.19
CA ARG A 146 7.11 -5.61 14.32
C ARG A 146 8.18 -4.55 14.60
N ALA A 147 9.45 -4.93 14.55
CA ALA A 147 10.54 -3.98 14.71
C ALA A 147 10.55 -2.91 13.61
N ALA A 148 10.31 -3.29 12.35
CA ALA A 148 10.19 -2.36 11.22
C ALA A 148 8.95 -1.45 11.35
N TYR A 149 7.81 -2.01 11.73
CA TYR A 149 6.56 -1.26 11.90
C TYR A 149 6.69 -0.18 12.98
N ASN A 150 7.30 -0.51 14.13
CA ASN A 150 7.52 0.45 15.21
C ASN A 150 8.45 1.60 14.80
N ARG A 151 9.41 1.36 13.89
CA ARG A 151 10.23 2.43 13.33
C ARG A 151 9.41 3.36 12.43
N ILE A 152 8.47 2.81 11.66
CA ILE A 152 7.59 3.58 10.76
C ILE A 152 6.54 4.37 11.55
N SER A 153 5.88 3.76 12.54
CA SER A 153 4.82 4.40 13.34
C SER A 153 5.34 5.53 14.23
N GLY A 154 6.65 5.60 14.47
CA GLY A 154 7.31 6.72 15.18
C GLY A 154 7.29 8.06 14.42
N PHE A 155 7.00 8.08 13.12
CA PHE A 155 6.95 9.31 12.30
C PHE A 155 5.58 10.02 12.40
N ARG A 156 5.23 10.47 13.61
CA ARG A 156 3.90 11.00 13.98
C ARG A 156 3.59 12.45 13.55
N ARG A 157 3.90 12.88 12.31
CA ARG A 157 3.66 14.30 11.90
C ARG A 157 2.92 14.52 10.59
N GLY A 158 2.37 13.47 9.96
CA GLY A 158 1.53 13.59 8.77
C GLY A 158 0.08 13.19 9.03
N TRP A 159 -0.76 14.13 9.52
CA TRP A 159 -2.23 14.06 9.72
C TRP A 159 -2.75 13.76 11.16
N PRO A 160 -3.90 14.34 11.60
CA PRO A 160 -4.37 14.36 13.02
C PRO A 160 -4.91 13.04 13.59
N ILE A 161 -4.68 11.89 12.96
CA ILE A 161 -5.24 10.58 13.39
C ILE A 161 -4.15 9.69 14.03
N ILE A 162 -2.89 10.14 14.10
CA ILE A 162 -1.72 9.31 14.49
C ILE A 162 -1.58 9.14 16.03
N ASP A 163 -2.43 9.75 16.84
CA ASP A 163 -2.42 9.49 18.29
C ASP A 163 -2.79 8.03 18.62
N ARG A 164 -3.29 7.25 17.63
CA ARG A 164 -3.77 5.86 17.81
C ARG A 164 -3.04 4.77 17.02
N LEU A 165 -1.94 5.09 16.33
CA LEU A 165 -1.12 4.08 15.63
C LEU A 165 -0.14 3.38 16.59
N GLU A 166 -0.66 2.92 17.72
CA GLU A 166 0.08 2.03 18.60
C GLU A 166 0.10 0.63 18.00
N TRP A 167 1.19 -0.09 18.23
CA TRP A 167 1.28 -1.49 17.84
C TRP A 167 0.13 -2.28 18.47
N SER A 168 -0.58 -3.05 17.65
CA SER A 168 -1.51 -4.06 18.11
C SER A 168 -1.22 -5.36 17.38
N GLU A 169 -1.47 -6.50 18.02
CA GLU A 169 -1.29 -7.81 17.39
C GLU A 169 -2.14 -7.94 16.11
N ALA A 170 -3.25 -7.20 16.00
CA ALA A 170 -4.09 -7.18 14.81
C ALA A 170 -3.33 -6.73 13.55
N CYS A 171 -2.22 -6.01 13.70
CA CYS A 171 -1.32 -5.69 12.59
C CYS A 171 -0.76 -6.96 11.92
N TYR A 172 -0.58 -8.08 12.63
CA TYR A 172 -0.18 -9.31 11.95
C TYR A 172 -1.29 -9.84 11.02
N VAL A 173 -2.55 -9.76 11.44
CA VAL A 173 -3.68 -10.16 10.61
C VAL A 173 -3.84 -9.24 9.39
N GLU A 174 -3.73 -7.92 9.57
CA GLU A 174 -3.85 -6.95 8.48
C GLU A 174 -2.80 -7.15 7.37
N TYR A 175 -1.63 -7.67 7.73
CA TYR A 175 -0.52 -7.92 6.81
C TYR A 175 -0.37 -9.41 6.45
N GLY A 176 -1.36 -10.25 6.77
CA GLY A 176 -1.38 -11.68 6.40
C GLY A 176 -0.36 -12.56 7.14
N LEU A 177 0.22 -12.04 8.22
CA LEU A 177 1.18 -12.72 9.09
C LEU A 177 0.52 -13.52 10.20
N ALA A 178 -0.80 -13.45 10.36
CA ALA A 178 -1.61 -14.30 11.22
C ALA A 178 -3.00 -14.48 10.59
N LYS A 179 -3.69 -15.59 10.88
CA LYS A 179 -5.09 -15.75 10.46
C LYS A 179 -6.01 -15.55 11.66
N PRO A 180 -7.00 -14.64 11.57
CA PRO A 180 -7.92 -14.39 12.65
C PRO A 180 -8.87 -15.57 12.84
N SER A 181 -9.48 -15.66 14.02
CA SER A 181 -10.63 -16.54 14.22
C SER A 181 -11.80 -16.06 13.35
N LYS A 182 -12.81 -16.93 13.14
CA LYS A 182 -14.02 -16.58 12.37
C LYS A 182 -14.98 -15.65 13.15
N GLU A 183 -14.65 -15.30 14.38
CA GLU A 183 -15.50 -14.49 15.26
C GLU A 183 -15.44 -13.00 14.87
N THR A 184 -16.51 -12.25 15.11
CA THR A 184 -16.59 -10.82 14.76
C THR A 184 -15.68 -9.93 15.61
N ASP A 185 -15.33 -10.40 16.81
CA ASP A 185 -14.46 -9.77 17.80
C ASP A 185 -13.08 -10.45 17.87
N TRP A 186 -12.66 -11.10 16.78
CA TRP A 186 -11.37 -11.79 16.67
C TRP A 186 -10.18 -10.96 17.15
N TYR A 187 -10.23 -9.64 17.01
CA TYR A 187 -9.17 -8.71 17.43
C TYR A 187 -8.95 -8.64 18.94
N LEU A 188 -9.92 -9.09 19.75
CA LEU A 188 -9.82 -9.21 21.20
C LEU A 188 -9.23 -10.56 21.64
N HIS A 189 -9.10 -11.52 20.72
CA HIS A 189 -8.76 -12.92 21.00
C HIS A 189 -7.55 -13.42 20.19
N PRO A 190 -6.36 -12.80 20.32
CA PRO A 190 -5.14 -13.22 19.61
C PRO A 190 -4.71 -14.66 19.94
N GLU A 191 -5.11 -15.20 21.08
CA GLU A 191 -4.89 -16.60 21.48
C GLU A 191 -5.64 -17.60 20.59
N LYS A 192 -6.67 -17.17 19.86
CA LYS A 192 -7.45 -18.02 18.95
C LYS A 192 -6.96 -17.93 17.50
N TRP A 193 -5.91 -17.17 17.22
CA TRP A 193 -5.40 -17.00 15.87
C TRP A 193 -4.50 -18.17 15.47
N GLU A 194 -4.42 -18.39 14.16
CA GLU A 194 -3.35 -19.21 13.60
C GLU A 194 -2.10 -18.32 13.51
N TRP A 195 -1.10 -18.69 14.31
CA TRP A 195 0.26 -18.18 14.25
C TRP A 195 1.15 -19.14 13.45
#